data_AF-A0A969C0Z9-F1
#
_entry.id   AF-A0A969C0Z9-F1
#
_cell.length_a   1.000
_cell.length_b   1.000
_cell.length_c   1.000
_cell.angle_alpha   90.00
_cell.angle_beta   90.00
_cell.angle_gamma   90.00
#
_symmetry.space_group_name_H-M   'P 1'
#
loop_
_entity.id
_entity.type
_entity.pdbx_description
1 polymer ?
#
loop_
_entity_poly.entity_id
_entity_poly.type
_entity_poly.pdbx_seq_one_letter_code
_entity_poly.pdbx_strand_id
1 'polypeptide(L)'
;MSKSVVINLGTGDLGDGLPRVTAQVWLDERSRPEQSIGSLPPAPCLVELYRHWQAFYRTLWECMASPRQNDPTALRSAEPYPAIDLDFGQPVITNISQSSFEDLSRRLQTAMGDWLQSECFLPIERHLRSRFDPTDEIRVVFETDNDLLRRLPWQHWTFFNDYPKAEMALSCPEYQFRPAVPRLPHKKTRILAVMGDTKGISLTKDSLFLQQLTDAETHFLVNPSRQEFNHQLWSESGWDMLFLRAIVAAKGTPDGSILMISQNTIA
;
A
#
# COMPACT_ATOMS: atom_id res chain seq x y z
N MET A 1 5.49 -1.17 -20.80
CA MET A 1 5.61 -0.02 -19.88
C MET A 1 6.96 0.67 -20.11
N SER A 2 7.04 1.65 -21.01
CA SER A 2 8.29 2.38 -21.29
C SER A 2 8.41 3.72 -20.56
N LYS A 3 7.31 4.23 -20.00
CA LYS A 3 7.23 5.54 -19.37
C LYS A 3 7.21 5.41 -17.85
N SER A 4 8.04 6.19 -17.17
CA SER A 4 8.08 6.22 -15.70
C SER A 4 8.41 7.61 -15.16
N VAL A 5 8.03 7.83 -13.91
CA VAL A 5 8.38 9.01 -13.12
C VAL A 5 8.93 8.53 -11.79
N VAL A 6 10.07 9.06 -11.40
CA VAL A 6 10.63 8.87 -10.06
C VAL A 6 10.54 10.18 -9.32
N ILE A 7 9.73 10.23 -8.26
CA ILE A 7 9.55 11.38 -7.37
C ILE A 7 10.32 11.08 -6.08
N ASN A 8 11.53 11.61 -6.00
CA ASN A 8 12.36 11.51 -4.81
C ASN A 8 12.01 12.64 -3.83
N LEU A 9 11.49 12.26 -2.67
CA LEU A 9 11.02 13.19 -1.63
C LEU A 9 12.18 13.80 -0.82
N GLY A 10 13.41 13.32 -1.02
CA GLY A 10 14.61 13.84 -0.39
C GLY A 10 14.64 13.64 1.12
N THR A 11 15.37 14.52 1.80
CA THR A 11 15.44 14.58 3.27
C THR A 11 14.30 15.43 3.81
N GLY A 12 13.70 15.01 4.92
CA GLY A 12 12.67 15.77 5.62
C GLY A 12 11.53 14.87 6.09
N ASP A 13 10.49 15.49 6.62
CA ASP A 13 9.29 14.82 7.10
C ASP A 13 8.06 15.73 6.98
N LEU A 14 6.92 15.28 7.51
CA LEU A 14 5.69 16.06 7.50
C LEU A 14 5.69 17.19 8.54
N GLY A 15 6.60 17.20 9.51
CA GLY A 15 6.74 18.26 10.52
C GLY A 15 7.52 19.45 9.98
N ASP A 16 8.70 19.20 9.42
CA ASP A 16 9.62 20.22 8.90
C ASP A 16 9.44 20.48 7.38
N GLY A 17 8.66 19.65 6.71
CA GLY A 17 8.45 19.68 5.27
C GLY A 17 9.54 18.95 4.49
N LEU A 18 9.39 18.96 3.17
CA LEU A 18 10.30 18.35 2.22
C LEU A 18 10.94 19.45 1.37
N PRO A 19 12.07 20.04 1.81
CA PRO A 19 12.64 21.24 1.19
C PRO A 19 13.11 21.01 -0.25
N ARG A 20 13.33 19.76 -0.66
CA ARG A 20 13.76 19.44 -2.02
C ARG A 20 13.17 18.10 -2.47
N VAL A 21 12.14 18.20 -3.29
CA VAL A 21 11.55 17.08 -4.02
C VAL A 21 12.04 17.13 -5.46
N THR A 22 12.52 16.01 -5.97
CA THR A 22 13.02 15.90 -7.35
C THR A 22 12.18 14.90 -8.12
N ALA A 23 11.59 15.31 -9.23
CA ALA A 23 10.89 14.42 -10.14
C ALA A 23 11.70 14.20 -11.41
N GLN A 24 11.96 12.95 -11.74
CA GLN A 24 12.66 12.51 -12.94
C GLN A 24 11.70 11.76 -13.86
N VAL A 25 11.50 12.30 -15.06
CA VAL A 25 10.61 11.75 -16.09
C VAL A 25 11.42 10.96 -17.10
N TRP A 26 11.05 9.70 -17.29
CA TRP A 26 11.63 8.77 -18.25
C TRP A 26 10.56 8.47 -19.30
N LEU A 27 10.76 8.90 -20.54
CA LEU A 27 9.80 8.69 -21.63
C LEU A 27 10.04 7.38 -22.39
N ASP A 28 11.30 6.93 -22.39
CA ASP A 28 11.73 5.64 -22.88
C ASP A 28 12.92 5.12 -22.04
N GLU A 29 13.28 3.85 -22.22
CA GLU A 29 14.37 3.22 -21.45
C GLU A 29 15.79 3.70 -21.83
N ARG A 30 15.93 4.52 -22.88
CA ARG A 30 17.23 4.84 -23.50
C ARG A 30 17.58 6.33 -23.47
N SER A 31 16.61 7.18 -23.17
CA SER A 31 16.75 8.63 -23.08
C SER A 31 17.24 9.03 -21.70
N ARG A 32 17.92 10.19 -21.66
CA ARG A 32 18.24 10.82 -20.38
C ARG A 32 16.95 11.35 -19.78
N PRO A 33 16.73 11.19 -18.46
CA PRO A 33 15.53 11.68 -17.84
C PRO A 33 15.48 13.20 -17.86
N GLU A 34 14.27 13.73 -18.00
CA GLU A 34 14.01 15.13 -17.73
C GLU A 34 13.79 15.34 -16.23
N GLN A 35 14.26 16.45 -15.67
CA GLN A 35 14.20 16.68 -14.22
C GLN A 35 13.53 18.00 -13.89
N SER A 36 12.61 17.95 -12.93
CA SER A 36 12.02 19.12 -12.27
C SER A 36 12.24 19.04 -10.76
N ILE A 37 12.39 20.20 -10.13
CA ILE A 37 12.62 20.33 -8.69
C ILE A 37 11.49 21.18 -8.11
N GLY A 38 10.98 20.75 -6.96
CA GLY A 38 10.02 21.49 -6.16
C GLY A 38 10.28 21.24 -4.68
N SER A 39 9.31 21.58 -3.86
CA SER A 39 9.30 21.26 -2.43
C SER A 39 7.87 21.04 -1.95
N LEU A 40 7.73 20.38 -0.81
CA LEU A 40 6.45 20.26 -0.12
C LEU A 40 6.56 20.94 1.24
N PRO A 41 5.60 21.78 1.64
CA PRO A 41 5.65 22.50 2.91
C PRO A 41 5.46 21.55 4.10
N PRO A 42 5.79 22.00 5.33
CA PRO A 42 5.30 21.36 6.56
C PRO A 42 3.80 21.05 6.52
N ALA A 43 3.44 19.83 6.89
CA ALA A 43 2.06 19.37 7.02
C ALA A 43 1.82 18.59 8.31
N PRO A 44 2.03 19.20 9.50
CA PRO A 44 1.81 18.53 10.78
C PRO A 44 0.35 18.04 10.95
N CYS A 45 -0.61 18.69 10.29
CA CYS A 45 -2.00 18.24 10.28
C CYS A 45 -2.17 16.84 9.65
N LEU A 46 -1.36 16.47 8.64
CA LEU A 46 -1.37 15.13 8.05
C LEU A 46 -0.86 14.09 9.03
N VAL A 47 0.14 14.42 9.83
CA VAL A 47 0.63 13.56 10.90
C VAL A 47 -0.49 13.24 11.88
N GLU A 48 -1.18 14.28 12.36
CA GLU A 48 -2.28 14.12 13.30
C GLU A 48 -3.47 13.36 12.71
N LEU A 49 -3.86 13.65 11.47
CA LEU A 49 -4.94 12.92 10.80
C LEU A 49 -4.58 11.45 10.61
N TYR A 50 -3.35 11.15 10.20
CA TYR A 50 -2.88 9.76 10.06
C TYR A 50 -2.84 9.03 11.41
N ARG A 51 -2.36 9.69 12.48
CA ARG A 51 -2.35 9.14 13.83
C ARG A 51 -3.76 8.76 14.30
N HIS A 52 -4.71 9.69 14.16
CA HIS A 52 -6.10 9.42 14.50
C HIS A 52 -6.67 8.29 13.64
N TRP A 53 -6.41 8.29 12.33
CA TRP A 53 -6.89 7.26 11.42
C TRP A 53 -6.36 5.88 11.82
N GLN A 54 -5.07 5.78 12.14
CA GLN A 54 -4.43 4.55 12.56
C GLN A 54 -4.99 4.06 13.91
N ALA A 55 -5.13 4.95 14.89
CA ALA A 55 -5.70 4.60 16.19
C ALA A 55 -7.14 4.10 16.04
N PHE A 56 -7.97 4.82 15.26
CA PHE A 56 -9.36 4.45 15.01
C PHE A 56 -9.48 3.11 14.30
N TYR A 57 -8.65 2.89 13.26
CA TYR A 57 -8.60 1.61 12.55
C TYR A 57 -8.24 0.45 13.47
N ARG A 58 -7.25 0.64 14.37
CA ARG A 58 -6.87 -0.37 15.37
C ARG A 58 -8.01 -0.69 16.31
N THR A 59 -8.71 0.31 16.84
CA THR A 59 -9.82 0.04 17.77
C THR A 59 -11.01 -0.61 17.07
N LEU A 60 -11.34 -0.19 15.83
CA LEU A 60 -12.33 -0.89 15.01
C LEU A 60 -11.96 -2.36 14.81
N TRP A 61 -10.70 -2.61 14.46
CA TRP A 61 -10.17 -3.95 14.29
C TRP A 61 -10.28 -4.77 15.58
N GLU A 62 -9.86 -4.24 16.72
CA GLU A 62 -9.96 -4.92 18.03
C GLU A 62 -11.41 -5.26 18.40
N CYS A 63 -12.35 -4.33 18.16
CA CYS A 63 -13.78 -4.57 18.36
C CYS A 63 -14.33 -5.67 17.45
N MET A 64 -13.85 -5.75 16.20
CA MET A 64 -14.29 -6.77 15.22
C MET A 64 -13.60 -8.13 15.40
N ALA A 65 -12.33 -8.13 15.82
CA ALA A 65 -11.49 -9.32 16.01
C ALA A 65 -11.74 -10.01 17.36
N SER A 66 -12.36 -9.32 18.32
CA SER A 66 -12.76 -9.94 19.59
C SER A 66 -13.90 -10.94 19.33
N PRO A 67 -13.71 -12.24 19.67
CA PRO A 67 -14.78 -13.22 19.57
C PRO A 67 -15.97 -12.73 20.39
N ARG A 68 -17.13 -12.58 19.74
CA ARG A 68 -18.40 -12.39 20.45
C ARG A 68 -18.47 -13.43 21.57
N GLN A 69 -18.56 -12.90 22.79
CA GLN A 69 -18.55 -13.59 24.07
C GLN A 69 -19.20 -14.97 24.02
N ASN A 70 -18.41 -15.98 24.38
CA ASN A 70 -18.86 -17.16 25.13
C ASN A 70 -17.71 -17.88 25.87
N ASP A 71 -16.47 -17.34 25.84
CA ASP A 71 -15.37 -17.87 26.63
C ASP A 71 -14.85 -16.81 27.63
N PRO A 72 -15.23 -16.89 28.92
CA PRO A 72 -14.76 -15.96 29.95
C PRO A 72 -13.26 -16.09 30.28
N THR A 73 -12.53 -17.03 29.67
CA THR A 73 -11.08 -17.19 29.87
C THR A 73 -10.21 -16.49 28.81
N ALA A 74 -10.78 -16.04 27.69
CA ALA A 74 -10.03 -15.43 26.57
C ALA A 74 -9.50 -14.00 26.83
N LEU A 75 -9.92 -13.36 27.93
CA LEU A 75 -9.53 -11.99 28.30
C LEU A 75 -8.09 -11.87 28.84
N ARG A 76 -7.32 -12.96 28.94
CA ARG A 76 -5.98 -12.96 29.57
C ARG A 76 -4.81 -13.30 28.65
N SER A 77 -5.04 -13.58 27.36
CA SER A 77 -3.97 -14.05 26.46
C SER A 77 -3.88 -13.32 25.11
N ALA A 78 -4.65 -12.23 24.94
CA ALA A 78 -4.33 -11.25 23.91
C ALA A 78 -3.21 -10.35 24.43
N GLU A 79 -1.95 -10.81 24.28
CA GLU A 79 -0.81 -9.91 24.29
C GLU A 79 -1.12 -8.76 23.33
N PRO A 80 -1.07 -7.49 23.79
CA PRO A 80 -1.22 -6.35 22.91
C PRO A 80 -0.24 -6.53 21.74
N TYR A 81 -0.73 -6.37 20.52
CA TYR A 81 0.16 -6.35 19.36
C TYR A 81 1.31 -5.38 19.64
N PRO A 82 2.57 -5.74 19.36
CA PRO A 82 3.68 -4.84 19.58
C PRO A 82 3.39 -3.58 18.78
N ALA A 83 3.26 -2.48 19.51
CA ALA A 83 3.21 -1.18 18.89
C ALA A 83 4.46 -1.08 18.01
N ILE A 84 4.27 -0.72 16.74
CA ILE A 84 5.35 0.00 16.06
C ILE A 84 5.58 1.21 16.95
N ASP A 85 6.70 1.22 17.68
CA ASP A 85 7.14 2.29 18.59
C ASP A 85 7.33 3.57 17.79
N LEU A 86 6.21 4.23 17.52
CA LEU A 86 6.13 5.65 17.29
C LEU A 86 5.57 6.18 18.60
N ASP A 87 6.46 6.33 19.60
CA ASP A 87 6.16 6.91 20.91
C ASP A 87 5.70 8.36 20.73
N PHE A 88 4.42 8.53 20.46
CA PHE A 88 3.76 9.82 20.42
C PHE A 88 2.39 9.64 21.06
N GLY A 89 2.31 9.96 22.36
CA GLY A 89 1.15 9.90 23.26
C GLY A 89 -0.19 9.57 22.63
N GLN A 90 -0.77 8.43 23.00
CA GLN A 90 -1.98 7.91 22.39
C GLN A 90 -3.22 8.79 22.65
N PRO A 91 -3.97 9.20 21.61
CA PRO A 91 -5.29 9.80 21.80
C PRO A 91 -6.31 8.70 22.18
N VAL A 92 -6.96 8.86 23.33
CA VAL A 92 -8.04 7.96 23.78
C VAL A 92 -9.30 8.25 22.97
N ILE A 93 -9.70 7.35 22.08
CA ILE A 93 -10.92 7.48 21.27
C ILE A 93 -12.08 6.84 22.03
N THR A 94 -13.07 7.63 22.43
CA THR A 94 -14.22 7.18 23.24
C THR A 94 -15.50 6.91 22.45
N ASN A 95 -15.60 7.35 21.19
CA ASN A 95 -16.77 7.16 20.32
C ASN A 95 -16.36 6.58 18.95
N ILE A 96 -16.74 5.33 18.69
CA ILE A 96 -16.35 4.59 17.48
C ILE A 96 -17.60 4.29 16.65
N SER A 97 -17.76 4.95 15.51
CA SER A 97 -18.76 4.61 14.48
C SER A 97 -18.09 4.45 13.11
N GLN A 98 -18.68 3.63 12.23
CA GLN A 98 -18.20 3.48 10.85
C GLN A 98 -18.22 4.82 10.08
N SER A 99 -19.28 5.61 10.25
CA SER A 99 -19.39 6.95 9.64
C SER A 99 -18.24 7.89 10.06
N SER A 100 -17.84 7.84 11.33
CA SER A 100 -16.71 8.64 11.83
C SER A 100 -15.38 8.23 11.21
N PHE A 101 -15.20 6.94 10.90
CA PHE A 101 -14.00 6.44 10.23
C PHE A 101 -13.93 6.84 8.75
N GLU A 102 -15.06 6.76 8.04
CA GLU A 102 -15.16 7.21 6.65
C GLU A 102 -14.89 8.71 6.52
N ASP A 103 -15.44 9.52 7.43
CA ASP A 103 -15.18 10.96 7.46
C ASP A 103 -13.72 11.29 7.78
N LEU A 104 -13.10 10.56 8.72
CA LEU A 104 -11.68 10.70 9.02
C LEU A 104 -10.79 10.31 7.84
N SER A 105 -11.13 9.22 7.14
CA SER A 105 -10.45 8.79 5.92
C SER A 105 -10.55 9.84 4.82
N ARG A 106 -11.74 10.41 4.62
CA ARG A 106 -11.97 11.49 3.65
C ARG A 106 -11.15 12.73 3.99
N ARG A 107 -11.11 13.13 5.27
CA ARG A 107 -10.29 14.27 5.73
C ARG A 107 -8.80 14.06 5.50
N LEU A 108 -8.30 12.86 5.74
CA LEU A 108 -6.89 12.51 5.46
C LEU A 108 -6.59 12.61 3.96
N GLN A 109 -7.47 12.08 3.11
CA GLN A 109 -7.34 12.15 1.65
C GLN A 109 -7.37 13.61 1.15
N THR A 110 -8.32 14.42 1.63
CA THR A 110 -8.42 15.84 1.26
C THR A 110 -7.18 16.60 1.68
N ALA A 111 -6.73 16.47 2.93
CA ALA A 111 -5.53 17.14 3.41
C ALA A 111 -4.28 16.73 2.61
N MET A 112 -4.22 15.48 2.15
CA MET A 112 -3.12 15.01 1.31
C MET A 112 -3.19 15.64 -0.09
N GLY A 113 -4.38 15.70 -0.67
CA GLY A 113 -4.62 16.39 -1.94
C GLY A 113 -4.21 17.86 -1.87
N ASP A 114 -4.66 18.58 -0.85
CA ASP A 114 -4.33 20.00 -0.64
C ASP A 114 -2.82 20.21 -0.46
N TRP A 115 -2.13 19.31 0.25
CA TRP A 115 -0.69 19.36 0.43
C TRP A 115 0.07 19.20 -0.89
N LEU A 116 -0.36 18.28 -1.75
CA LEU A 116 0.20 18.08 -3.09
C LEU A 116 -0.15 19.22 -4.06
N GLN A 117 -1.17 20.02 -3.78
CA GLN A 117 -1.51 21.22 -4.55
C GLN A 117 -0.75 22.47 -4.10
N SER A 118 0.14 22.36 -3.12
CA SER A 118 0.96 23.48 -2.66
C SER A 118 1.78 24.11 -3.80
N GLU A 119 1.92 25.45 -3.75
CA GLU A 119 2.57 26.22 -4.82
C GLU A 119 3.99 25.73 -5.15
N CYS A 120 4.71 25.25 -4.12
CA CYS A 120 6.06 24.75 -4.25
C CYS A 120 6.17 23.39 -4.97
N PHE A 121 5.07 22.61 -5.04
CA PHE A 121 5.02 21.33 -5.74
C PHE A 121 4.47 21.45 -7.16
N LEU A 122 3.73 22.53 -7.47
CA LEU A 122 3.19 22.80 -8.81
C LEU A 122 4.20 22.70 -9.97
N PRO A 123 5.49 23.08 -9.82
CA PRO A 123 6.46 22.90 -10.91
C PRO A 123 6.61 21.44 -11.34
N ILE A 124 6.61 20.51 -10.37
CA ILE A 124 6.64 19.07 -10.64
C ILE A 124 5.35 18.66 -11.32
N GLU A 125 4.19 18.98 -10.73
CA GLU A 125 2.90 18.57 -11.29
C GLU A 125 2.70 19.05 -12.73
N ARG A 126 3.00 20.33 -13.01
CA ARG A 126 2.90 20.90 -14.35
C ARG A 126 3.85 20.22 -15.34
N HIS A 127 5.08 19.94 -14.91
CA HIS A 127 6.04 19.24 -15.74
C HIS A 127 5.51 17.86 -16.15
N LEU A 128 5.04 17.04 -15.20
CA LEU A 128 4.47 15.73 -15.50
C LEU A 128 3.28 15.83 -16.46
N ARG A 129 2.36 16.76 -16.20
CA ARG A 129 1.16 16.97 -17.04
C ARG A 129 1.45 17.48 -18.45
N SER A 130 2.62 18.07 -18.68
CA SER A 130 3.07 18.51 -20.00
C SER A 130 3.79 17.43 -20.81
N ARG A 131 4.16 16.31 -20.17
CA ARG A 131 4.95 15.24 -20.78
C ARG A 131 4.17 13.97 -21.06
N PHE A 132 3.09 13.72 -20.34
CA PHE A 132 2.29 12.52 -20.48
C PHE A 132 0.95 12.79 -21.16
N ASP A 133 0.50 11.78 -21.90
CA ASP A 133 -0.86 11.71 -22.42
C ASP A 133 -1.75 10.94 -21.43
N PRO A 134 -3.03 11.30 -21.25
CA PRO A 134 -3.94 10.60 -20.33
C PRO A 134 -4.07 9.08 -20.57
N THR A 135 -3.77 8.61 -21.78
CA THR A 135 -3.82 7.19 -22.15
C THR A 135 -2.52 6.43 -21.91
N ASP A 136 -1.48 7.12 -21.46
CA ASP A 136 -0.17 6.54 -21.21
C ASP A 136 -0.20 5.55 -20.04
N GLU A 137 0.51 4.45 -20.22
CA GLU A 137 0.87 3.54 -19.13
C GLU A 137 2.10 4.08 -18.41
N ILE A 138 1.93 4.59 -17.20
CA ILE A 138 2.96 5.34 -16.46
C ILE A 138 3.26 4.62 -15.14
N ARG A 139 4.53 4.35 -14.86
CA ARG A 139 4.94 3.96 -13.49
C ARG A 139 5.36 5.19 -12.70
N VAL A 140 4.62 5.53 -11.64
CA VAL A 140 4.95 6.63 -10.73
C VAL A 140 5.55 6.04 -9.45
N VAL A 141 6.84 6.27 -9.22
CA VAL A 141 7.57 5.77 -8.05
C VAL A 141 7.82 6.91 -7.09
N PHE A 142 7.36 6.79 -5.85
CA PHE A 142 7.76 7.69 -4.77
C PHE A 142 8.95 7.09 -4.01
N GLU A 143 10.05 7.83 -3.95
CA GLU A 143 11.26 7.44 -3.25
C GLU A 143 11.38 8.21 -1.93
N THR A 144 11.46 7.47 -0.82
CA THR A 144 11.64 8.05 0.51
C THR A 144 12.09 6.99 1.51
N ASP A 145 12.89 7.39 2.50
CA ASP A 145 13.24 6.57 3.67
C ASP A 145 12.35 6.86 4.89
N ASN A 146 11.45 7.83 4.79
CA ASN A 146 10.55 8.16 5.88
C ASN A 146 9.36 7.21 5.92
N ASP A 147 9.24 6.44 7.01
CA ASP A 147 8.17 5.45 7.19
C ASP A 147 6.75 6.04 7.19
N LEU A 148 6.58 7.25 7.72
CA LEU A 148 5.27 7.89 7.75
C LEU A 148 4.85 8.32 6.34
N LEU A 149 5.79 8.87 5.56
CA LEU A 149 5.53 9.21 4.15
C LEU A 149 5.15 7.97 3.34
N ARG A 150 5.82 6.82 3.55
CA ARG A 150 5.46 5.56 2.87
C ARG A 150 4.03 5.08 3.15
N ARG A 151 3.44 5.51 4.27
CA ARG A 151 2.10 5.09 4.71
C ARG A 151 0.98 6.05 4.28
N LEU A 152 1.32 7.18 3.68
CA LEU A 152 0.32 8.10 3.16
C LEU A 152 -0.42 7.49 1.95
N PRO A 153 -1.70 7.84 1.75
CA PRO A 153 -2.51 7.27 0.69
C PRO A 153 -2.27 7.94 -0.68
N TRP A 154 -1.02 7.89 -1.17
CA TRP A 154 -0.53 8.53 -2.40
C TRP A 154 -1.38 8.28 -3.65
N GLN A 155 -2.06 7.15 -3.73
CA GLN A 155 -2.99 6.83 -4.82
C GLN A 155 -4.17 7.81 -4.94
N HIS A 156 -4.45 8.62 -3.92
CA HIS A 156 -5.50 9.65 -3.96
C HIS A 156 -5.00 11.00 -4.51
N TRP A 157 -3.73 11.08 -4.92
CA TRP A 157 -3.29 12.23 -5.69
C TRP A 157 -4.08 12.33 -6.99
N THR A 158 -4.62 13.52 -7.27
CA THR A 158 -5.50 13.79 -8.42
C THR A 158 -4.89 13.40 -9.77
N PHE A 159 -3.56 13.34 -9.87
CA PHE A 159 -2.85 12.82 -11.03
C PHE A 159 -3.35 11.42 -11.44
N PHE A 160 -3.59 10.50 -10.51
CA PHE A 160 -4.04 9.15 -10.85
C PHE A 160 -5.48 9.10 -11.39
N ASN A 161 -6.28 10.14 -11.15
CA ASN A 161 -7.61 10.26 -11.78
C ASN A 161 -7.49 10.70 -13.24
N ASP A 162 -6.54 11.58 -13.54
CA ASP A 162 -6.31 12.12 -14.89
C ASP A 162 -5.53 11.14 -15.78
N TYR A 163 -4.73 10.27 -15.16
CA TYR A 163 -3.93 9.23 -15.81
C TYR A 163 -4.35 7.84 -15.26
N PRO A 164 -5.48 7.28 -15.70
CA PRO A 164 -6.05 6.06 -15.11
C PRO A 164 -5.21 4.79 -15.33
N LYS A 165 -4.26 4.81 -16.26
CA LYS A 165 -3.27 3.73 -16.46
C LYS A 165 -1.95 4.00 -15.75
N ALA A 166 -1.88 5.04 -14.92
CA ALA A 166 -0.72 5.28 -14.07
C ALA A 166 -0.79 4.39 -12.83
N GLU A 167 0.31 3.70 -12.55
CA GLU A 167 0.45 2.84 -11.39
C GLU A 167 1.43 3.45 -10.40
N MET A 168 1.04 3.43 -9.12
CA MET A 168 1.86 3.91 -8.03
C MET A 168 2.77 2.80 -7.49
N ALA A 169 4.02 3.16 -7.21
CA ALA A 169 4.97 2.33 -6.49
C ALA A 169 5.72 3.15 -5.42
N LEU A 170 6.27 2.45 -4.43
CA LEU A 170 7.16 3.01 -3.42
C LEU A 170 8.55 2.36 -3.58
N SER A 171 9.60 3.14 -3.36
CA SER A 171 10.97 2.63 -3.35
C SER A 171 11.78 3.25 -2.21
N CYS A 172 12.79 2.51 -1.76
CA CYS A 172 13.87 3.11 -0.98
C CYS A 172 14.72 3.98 -1.92
N PRO A 173 15.35 5.06 -1.42
CA PRO A 173 16.30 5.88 -2.18
C PRO A 173 17.56 5.09 -2.57
N GLU A 174 17.95 4.11 -1.76
CA GLU A 174 19.07 3.22 -2.07
C GLU A 174 18.55 1.90 -2.68
N TYR A 175 18.81 1.71 -3.98
CA TYR A 175 18.50 0.48 -4.68
C TYR A 175 19.52 0.21 -5.78
N GLN A 176 19.56 -1.05 -6.22
CA GLN A 176 20.31 -1.47 -7.40
C GLN A 176 19.33 -2.02 -8.42
N PHE A 177 19.37 -1.47 -9.63
CA PHE A 177 18.64 -2.07 -10.74
C PHE A 177 19.17 -3.49 -10.96
N ARG A 178 18.28 -4.48 -10.78
CA ARG A 178 18.55 -5.85 -11.22
C ARG A 178 17.69 -6.09 -12.47
N PRO A 179 18.30 -6.31 -13.65
CA PRO A 179 17.52 -6.72 -14.81
C PRO A 179 16.77 -8.01 -14.46
N ALA A 180 15.51 -8.08 -14.88
CA ALA A 180 14.72 -9.29 -14.68
C ALA A 180 15.47 -10.47 -15.28
N VAL A 181 15.63 -11.55 -14.49
CA VAL A 181 16.14 -12.81 -15.01
C VAL A 181 15.12 -13.30 -16.04
N PRO A 182 15.51 -13.56 -17.30
CA PRO A 182 14.60 -14.09 -18.30
C PRO A 182 14.02 -15.40 -17.79
N ARG A 183 12.73 -15.40 -17.44
CA ARG A 183 12.02 -16.63 -17.11
C ARG A 183 11.59 -17.30 -18.41
N LEU A 184 11.71 -18.62 -18.47
CA LEU A 184 11.10 -19.37 -19.57
C LEU A 184 9.59 -19.11 -19.50
N PRO A 185 8.95 -18.65 -20.59
CA PRO A 185 7.52 -18.38 -20.57
C PRO A 185 6.77 -19.68 -20.30
N HIS A 186 6.00 -19.71 -19.21
CA HIS A 186 5.05 -20.79 -18.98
C HIS A 186 3.96 -20.73 -20.07
N LYS A 187 3.46 -21.90 -20.51
CA LYS A 187 2.35 -21.96 -21.48
C LYS A 187 1.03 -21.42 -20.91
N LYS A 188 0.90 -21.42 -19.59
CA LYS A 188 -0.21 -20.86 -18.81
C LYS A 188 0.36 -20.09 -17.63
N THR A 189 -0.29 -19.00 -17.24
CA THR A 189 0.10 -18.20 -16.07
C THR A 189 -0.11 -19.01 -14.80
N ARG A 190 0.94 -19.24 -14.01
CA ARG A 190 0.85 -19.98 -12.75
C ARG A 190 0.50 -19.04 -11.61
N ILE A 191 -0.68 -19.24 -11.03
CA ILE A 191 -1.22 -18.41 -9.95
C ILE A 191 -1.18 -19.20 -8.64
N LEU A 192 -0.47 -18.70 -7.62
CA LEU A 192 -0.60 -19.20 -6.26
C LEU A 192 -1.70 -18.42 -5.54
N ALA A 193 -2.85 -19.05 -5.30
CA ALA A 193 -4.00 -18.43 -4.64
C ALA A 193 -4.08 -18.84 -3.17
N VAL A 194 -3.66 -17.94 -2.29
CA VAL A 194 -3.66 -18.12 -0.84
C VAL A 194 -4.93 -17.53 -0.24
N MET A 195 -5.74 -18.42 0.31
CA MET A 195 -7.06 -18.18 0.87
C MET A 195 -6.95 -18.32 2.39
N GLY A 196 -6.94 -17.21 3.13
CA GLY A 196 -6.84 -17.19 4.59
C GLY A 196 -8.13 -17.59 5.31
N ASP A 197 -8.24 -17.24 6.59
CA ASP A 197 -9.41 -17.61 7.41
C ASP A 197 -10.73 -17.11 6.78
N THR A 198 -11.68 -18.03 6.64
CA THR A 198 -13.02 -17.81 6.07
C THR A 198 -13.99 -17.14 7.04
N LYS A 199 -13.62 -16.92 8.31
CA LYS A 199 -14.51 -16.29 9.31
C LYS A 199 -14.95 -14.90 8.86
N GLY A 200 -16.17 -14.82 8.33
CA GLY A 200 -16.82 -13.57 7.91
C GLY A 200 -16.63 -13.19 6.44
N ILE A 201 -15.92 -13.98 5.62
CA ILE A 201 -15.74 -13.71 4.18
C ILE A 201 -16.04 -14.97 3.36
N SER A 202 -16.96 -14.86 2.39
CA SER A 202 -17.18 -15.92 1.40
C SER A 202 -16.08 -15.89 0.34
N LEU A 203 -15.21 -16.89 0.38
CA LEU A 203 -14.12 -17.08 -0.59
C LEU A 203 -14.57 -17.80 -1.87
N THR A 204 -15.81 -18.30 -1.91
CA THR A 204 -16.34 -19.12 -3.01
C THR A 204 -16.36 -18.39 -4.35
N LYS A 205 -16.71 -17.08 -4.35
CA LYS A 205 -16.76 -16.27 -5.58
C LYS A 205 -15.37 -16.13 -6.21
N ASP A 206 -14.36 -15.92 -5.40
CA ASP A 206 -12.98 -15.71 -5.89
C ASP A 206 -12.36 -17.03 -6.34
N SER A 207 -12.60 -18.12 -5.61
CA SER A 207 -12.17 -19.44 -6.07
C SER A 207 -12.78 -19.79 -7.42
N LEU A 208 -14.07 -19.52 -7.60
CA LEU A 208 -14.77 -19.79 -8.85
C LEU A 208 -14.26 -18.89 -9.99
N PHE A 209 -14.03 -17.62 -9.73
CA PHE A 209 -13.41 -16.70 -10.69
C PHE A 209 -12.03 -17.19 -11.14
N LEU A 210 -11.15 -17.54 -10.20
CA LEU A 210 -9.80 -18.00 -10.50
C LEU A 210 -9.76 -19.37 -11.20
N GLN A 211 -10.78 -20.21 -11.01
CA GLN A 211 -10.93 -21.48 -11.73
C GLN A 211 -11.45 -21.31 -13.16
N GLN A 212 -12.16 -20.22 -13.45
CA GLN A 212 -12.69 -19.92 -14.78
C GLN A 212 -11.63 -19.37 -15.75
N LEU A 213 -10.44 -19.01 -15.25
CA LEU A 213 -9.34 -18.52 -16.07
C LEU A 213 -8.78 -19.64 -16.97
N THR A 214 -9.05 -19.56 -18.28
CA THR A 214 -8.64 -20.59 -19.25
C THR A 214 -7.12 -20.64 -19.48
N ASP A 215 -6.48 -19.48 -19.37
CA ASP A 215 -5.04 -19.28 -19.63
C ASP A 215 -4.19 -19.27 -18.36
N ALA A 216 -4.77 -19.67 -17.22
CA ALA A 216 -4.08 -19.78 -15.95
C ALA A 216 -4.13 -21.19 -15.37
N GLU A 217 -3.10 -21.53 -14.59
CA GLU A 217 -3.07 -22.68 -13.72
C GLU A 217 -3.06 -22.17 -12.27
N THR A 218 -4.19 -22.27 -11.59
CA THR A 218 -4.34 -21.77 -10.22
C THR A 218 -4.13 -22.89 -9.20
N HIS A 219 -3.16 -22.71 -8.31
CA HIS A 219 -2.93 -23.57 -7.15
C HIS A 219 -3.47 -22.90 -5.89
N PHE A 220 -4.45 -23.52 -5.24
CA PHE A 220 -5.08 -22.97 -4.03
C PHE A 220 -4.39 -23.46 -2.76
N LEU A 221 -4.05 -22.52 -1.87
CA LEU A 221 -3.67 -22.78 -0.48
C LEU A 221 -4.75 -22.26 0.44
N VAL A 222 -5.51 -23.15 1.07
CA VAL A 222 -6.61 -22.77 1.98
C VAL A 222 -6.14 -22.87 3.42
N ASN A 223 -6.12 -21.74 4.11
CA ASN A 223 -5.63 -21.55 5.45
C ASN A 223 -4.27 -22.23 5.70
N PRO A 224 -3.25 -21.96 4.85
CA PRO A 224 -1.99 -22.70 4.92
C PRO A 224 -1.24 -22.37 6.20
N SER A 225 -0.44 -23.35 6.66
CA SER A 225 0.56 -23.07 7.68
C SER A 225 1.66 -22.16 7.11
N ARG A 226 2.39 -21.43 7.98
CA ARG A 226 3.56 -20.63 7.56
C ARG A 226 4.60 -21.47 6.81
N GLN A 227 4.81 -22.72 7.24
CA GLN A 227 5.76 -23.63 6.61
C GLN A 227 5.32 -24.03 5.20
N GLU A 228 4.04 -24.37 5.03
CA GLU A 228 3.46 -24.71 3.74
C GLU A 228 3.49 -23.53 2.77
N PHE A 229 3.08 -22.34 3.23
CA PHE A 229 3.13 -21.12 2.43
C PHE A 229 4.56 -20.83 1.97
N ASN A 230 5.55 -20.87 2.88
CA ASN A 230 6.95 -20.67 2.53
C ASN A 230 7.46 -21.73 1.55
N HIS A 231 7.13 -23.01 1.77
CA HIS A 231 7.55 -24.08 0.86
C HIS A 231 7.05 -23.84 -0.56
N GLN A 232 5.79 -23.42 -0.72
CA GLN A 232 5.22 -23.12 -2.02
C GLN A 232 5.82 -21.85 -2.63
N LEU A 233 6.05 -20.80 -1.84
CA LEU A 233 6.64 -19.55 -2.32
C LEU A 233 8.01 -19.76 -2.99
N TRP A 234 8.79 -20.72 -2.49
CA TRP A 234 10.12 -21.08 -3.01
C TRP A 234 10.11 -22.28 -3.98
N SER A 235 8.96 -22.66 -4.53
CA SER A 235 8.86 -23.73 -5.52
C SER A 235 9.78 -23.46 -6.72
N GLU A 236 10.59 -24.45 -7.12
CA GLU A 236 11.53 -24.35 -8.24
C GLU A 236 10.85 -23.98 -9.56
N SER A 237 9.60 -24.43 -9.72
CA SER A 237 8.77 -24.16 -10.88
C SER A 237 8.31 -22.69 -10.96
N GLY A 238 8.52 -21.90 -9.90
CA GLY A 238 8.19 -20.48 -9.80
C GLY A 238 6.69 -20.17 -9.77
N TRP A 239 6.35 -18.91 -9.53
CA TRP A 239 4.99 -18.38 -9.68
C TRP A 239 5.03 -17.11 -10.52
N ASP A 240 4.02 -16.94 -11.37
CA ASP A 240 3.85 -15.73 -12.19
C ASP A 240 3.03 -14.68 -11.43
N MET A 241 2.06 -15.15 -10.63
CA MET A 241 1.17 -14.29 -9.84
C MET A 241 0.93 -14.91 -8.46
N LEU A 242 0.96 -14.06 -7.43
CA LEU A 242 0.50 -14.40 -6.09
C LEU A 242 -0.83 -13.70 -5.85
N PHE A 243 -1.87 -14.47 -5.58
CA PHE A 243 -3.18 -13.98 -5.17
C PHE A 243 -3.36 -14.24 -3.67
N LEU A 244 -3.60 -13.19 -2.88
CA LEU A 244 -3.77 -13.29 -1.43
C LEU A 244 -5.16 -12.75 -1.06
N ARG A 245 -6.00 -13.59 -0.46
CA ARG A 245 -7.24 -13.17 0.17
C ARG A 245 -7.33 -13.73 1.57
N ALA A 246 -7.15 -12.87 2.55
CA ALA A 246 -7.22 -13.23 3.96
C ALA A 246 -7.70 -12.03 4.78
N ILE A 247 -8.35 -12.29 5.92
CA ILE A 247 -8.31 -11.34 7.01
C ILE A 247 -6.93 -11.50 7.66
N VAL A 248 -6.00 -10.59 7.34
CA VAL A 248 -4.64 -10.70 7.87
C VAL A 248 -4.61 -10.18 9.31
N ALA A 249 -4.85 -11.09 10.26
CA ALA A 249 -4.38 -10.93 11.63
C ALA A 249 -2.99 -11.57 11.72
N ALA A 250 -1.97 -10.90 11.20
CA ALA A 250 -0.61 -11.39 11.37
C ALA A 250 -0.22 -11.19 12.84
N LYS A 251 -0.31 -12.24 13.68
CA LYS A 251 0.37 -12.31 14.98
C LYS A 251 1.88 -12.10 14.72
N GLY A 252 2.32 -10.85 14.77
CA GLY A 252 3.72 -10.48 14.65
C GLY A 252 4.45 -10.84 15.94
N THR A 253 5.48 -11.67 15.84
CA THR A 253 6.60 -11.59 16.78
C THR A 253 7.34 -10.26 16.56
N PRO A 254 8.07 -9.73 17.56
CA PRO A 254 8.63 -8.37 17.56
C PRO A 254 9.44 -7.95 16.32
N ASP A 255 10.03 -8.90 15.58
CA ASP A 255 10.93 -8.63 14.45
C ASP A 255 10.29 -8.74 13.05
N GLY A 256 8.96 -8.89 12.96
CA GLY A 256 8.26 -9.09 11.68
C GLY A 256 7.47 -7.86 11.22
N SER A 257 7.75 -7.35 10.01
CA SER A 257 6.92 -6.33 9.36
C SER A 257 5.51 -6.86 9.11
N ILE A 258 4.51 -6.12 9.59
CA ILE A 258 3.09 -6.47 9.45
C ILE A 258 2.56 -5.92 8.12
N LEU A 259 2.18 -6.80 7.21
CA LEU A 259 1.39 -6.44 6.02
C LEU A 259 -0.09 -6.50 6.38
N MET A 260 -0.70 -5.35 6.64
CA MET A 260 -2.16 -5.22 6.74
C MET A 260 -2.71 -4.76 5.39
N ILE A 261 -3.38 -5.65 4.66
CA ILE A 261 -4.09 -5.29 3.42
C ILE A 261 -5.56 -5.09 3.80
N SER A 262 -6.04 -3.85 3.85
CA SER A 262 -7.48 -3.58 3.84
C SER A 262 -7.96 -3.50 2.39
N GLN A 263 -9.03 -4.20 2.07
CA GLN A 263 -9.70 -4.04 0.78
C GLN A 263 -10.49 -2.74 0.80
N ASN A 264 -10.10 -1.77 -0.03
CA ASN A 264 -11.08 -0.87 -0.63
C ASN A 264 -11.66 -1.58 -1.84
N THR A 265 -12.94 -1.94 -1.76
CA THR A 265 -13.69 -2.48 -2.89
C THR A 265 -13.70 -1.44 -4.00
N ILE A 266 -12.99 -1.71 -5.10
CA ILE A 266 -13.22 -1.00 -6.36
C ILE A 266 -14.57 -1.54 -6.87
N ALA A 267 -15.56 -0.66 -6.92
CA ALA A 267 -16.81 -0.88 -7.63
C ALA A 267 -16.65 -0.46 -9.10
#